data_AF-A0A8C5BJT8-F1
#
_entry.id   AF-A0A8C5BJT8-F1
#
_cell.length_a   1.000
_cell.length_b   1.000
_cell.length_c   1.000
_cell.angle_alpha   90.00
_cell.angle_beta   90.00
_cell.angle_gamma   90.00
#
_symmetry.space_group_name_H-M   'P 1'
#
loop_
_entity.id
_entity.type
_entity.pdbx_description
1 polymer ?
#
loop_
_entity_poly.entity_id
_entity_poly.type
_entity_poly.pdbx_seq_one_letter_code
_entity_poly.pdbx_strand_id
1 'polypeptide(L)' 'MGKIYQVIVIGLNGEHMTIDLCDTEEQMKAMTVLQLKEKIGERLPGICTHRYGNGLFA' A
#
# COMPACT_ATOMS: atom_id res chain seq x y z
N MET A 1 -15.97 8.46 16.71
CA MET A 1 -14.91 9.07 15.89
C MET A 1 -13.99 7.94 15.44
N GLY A 2 -14.07 7.53 14.18
CA GLY A 2 -13.28 6.41 13.65
C GLY A 2 -11.81 6.78 13.49
N LYS A 3 -10.92 5.80 13.65
CA LYS A 3 -9.49 5.96 13.38
C LYS A 3 -9.22 5.46 11.97
N ILE A 4 -8.61 6.27 11.11
CA ILE A 4 -8.17 5.82 9.79
C ILE A 4 -6.68 5.51 9.91
N TYR A 5 -6.31 4.29 9.58
CA TYR A 5 -4.90 3.89 9.50
C TYR A 5 -4.40 4.18 8.09
N GLN A 6 -3.41 5.05 7.99
CA GLN A 6 -2.84 5.49 6.71
C GLN A 6 -1.35 5.18 6.65
N VAL A 7 -0.85 4.97 5.43
CA VAL A 7 0.60 4.91 5.15
C VAL A 7 0.96 5.93 4.08
N ILE A 8 2.20 6.42 4.16
CA ILE A 8 2.78 7.27 3.14
C ILE A 8 3.79 6.42 2.37
N VAL A 9 3.56 6.29 1.06
CA VAL A 9 4.46 5.60 0.13
C VAL A 9 5.25 6.66 -0.61
N ILE A 10 6.57 6.51 -0.60
CA ILE A 10 7.49 7.38 -1.34
C ILE A 10 7.90 6.62 -2.61
N GLY A 11 7.49 7.13 -3.76
CA GLY A 11 7.87 6.60 -5.06
C GLY A 11 9.31 6.93 -5.42
N LEU A 12 9.85 6.23 -6.42
CA LEU A 12 11.23 6.39 -6.88
C LEU A 12 11.55 7.81 -7.38
N ASN A 13 10.53 8.55 -7.84
CA ASN A 13 10.65 9.94 -8.28
C ASN A 13 10.54 10.96 -7.13
N GLY A 14 10.46 10.49 -5.87
CA GLY A 14 10.19 11.34 -4.71
C GLY A 14 8.71 11.74 -4.56
N GLU A 15 7.82 11.11 -5.32
CA GLU A 15 6.37 11.34 -5.22
C GLU A 15 5.82 10.71 -3.93
N HIS A 16 4.99 11.44 -3.20
CA HIS A 16 4.39 10.96 -1.96
C HIS A 16 2.92 10.58 -2.20
N MET A 17 2.55 9.36 -1.84
CA MET A 17 1.17 8.87 -1.93
C MET A 17 0.67 8.41 -0.56
N THR A 18 -0.43 9.00 -0.11
CA THR A 18 -1.13 8.55 1.10
C THR A 18 -2.15 7.49 0.74
N ILE A 19 -2.11 6.35 1.42
CA ILE A 19 -3.02 5.23 1.19
C ILE A 19 -3.72 4.87 2.48
N ASP A 20 -5.05 4.84 2.41
CA ASP A 20 -5.92 4.39 3.50
C ASP A 20 -5.90 2.85 3.58
N LEU A 21 -5.45 2.34 4.73
CA LEU A 21 -5.38 0.92 5.01
C LEU A 21 -6.76 0.39 5.44
N CYS A 22 -7.28 0.92 6.55
CA CYS A 22 -8.47 0.41 7.22
C CYS A 22 -8.93 1.35 8.35
N ASP A 23 -10.13 1.09 8.86
CA ASP A 23 -10.83 1.95 9.84
C ASP A 23 -10.80 1.40 11.27
N THR A 24 -10.25 0.19 11.47
CA THR A 24 -10.20 -0.48 12.77
C THR A 24 -8.82 -1.04 13.08
N GLU A 25 -8.49 -1.09 14.37
CA GLU A 25 -7.21 -1.63 14.84
C GLU A 25 -7.06 -3.13 14.53
N GLU A 26 -8.16 -3.87 14.60
CA GLU A 26 -8.20 -5.31 14.31
C GLU A 26 -7.83 -5.59 12.86
N GLN A 27 -8.38 -4.81 11.92
CA GLN A 27 -8.02 -4.92 10.50
C GLN A 27 -6.55 -4.55 10.27
N MET A 28 -6.05 -3.51 10.94
CA MET A 28 -4.65 -3.10 10.83
C MET A 28 -3.70 -4.20 11.33
N LYS A 29 -4.01 -4.86 12.44
CA LYS A 29 -3.23 -5.97 12.99
C LYS A 29 -3.29 -7.24 12.13
N ALA A 30 -4.42 -7.49 11.47
CA ALA A 30 -4.61 -8.66 10.61
C ALA A 30 -4.00 -8.50 9.21
N MET A 31 -3.75 -7.25 8.78
CA MET A 31 -3.27 -6.94 7.45
C MET A 31 -1.83 -7.44 7.24
N THR A 32 -1.61 -8.15 6.14
CA THR A 32 -0.26 -8.61 5.75
C THR A 32 0.45 -7.58 4.88
N VAL A 33 1.78 -7.65 4.85
CA VAL A 33 2.60 -6.84 3.93
C VAL A 33 2.26 -7.14 2.46
N LEU A 34 1.85 -8.37 2.12
CA LEU A 34 1.42 -8.70 0.75
C LEU A 34 0.19 -7.89 0.34
N GLN A 35 -0.85 -7.87 1.18
CA GLN A 35 -2.07 -7.10 0.94
C GLN A 35 -1.79 -5.60 0.86
N LEU A 36 -0.79 -5.12 1.60
CA LEU A 36 -0.32 -3.74 1.50
C LEU A 36 0.26 -3.46 0.11
N LYS A 37 1.15 -4.34 -0.37
CA LYS A 37 1.75 -4.22 -1.71
C LYS A 37 0.70 -4.25 -2.81
N GLU A 38 -0.33 -5.08 -2.67
CA GLU A 38 -1.46 -5.15 -3.61
C GLU A 38 -2.23 -3.83 -3.66
N LYS A 39 -2.64 -3.28 -2.50
CA LYS A 39 -3.32 -1.98 -2.40
C LYS A 39 -2.50 -0.84 -3.02
N ILE A 40 -1.18 -0.84 -2.83
CA ILE A 40 -0.27 0.15 -3.41
C ILE A 40 -0.26 0.02 -4.94
N GLY A 41 -0.18 -1.22 -5.45
CA GLY A 41 -0.17 -1.50 -6.87
C GLY A 41 -1.47 -1.13 -7.60
N GLU A 42 -2.62 -1.25 -6.94
CA GLU A 42 -3.92 -0.81 -7.50
C GLU A 42 -4.01 0.73 -7.66
N ARG A 43 -3.31 1.49 -6.81
CA ARG A 43 -3.41 2.96 -6.77
C ARG A 43 -2.40 3.67 -7.67
N LEU A 44 -1.35 2.99 -8.11
CA LEU A 44 -0.28 3.56 -8.94
C LEU A 44 -0.46 3.16 -10.42
N PRO A 45 -1.02 4.03 -11.27
CA PRO A 45 -1.17 3.74 -12.70
C PRO A 45 0.21 3.57 -13.35
N GLY A 46 0.48 2.37 -13.87
CA GLY A 46 1.78 1.98 -14.43
C GLY A 46 2.46 0.84 -13.69
N ILE A 47 2.02 0.50 -12.47
CA ILE A 47 2.43 -0.73 -11.79
C ILE A 47 1.59 -1.88 -12.33
N CYS A 48 2.14 -2.59 -13.30
CA CYS A 48 1.58 -3.86 -13.76
C CYS A 48 1.82 -4.94 -12.69
N THR A 49 1.02 -4.98 -11.63
CA THR A 49 1.12 -6.03 -10.58
C THR A 49 0.88 -7.44 -11.10
N HIS A 50 0.41 -7.60 -12.34
CA HIS A 50 0.17 -8.91 -12.97
C HIS A 50 1.38 -9.53 -13.68
N ARG A 51 2.56 -8.89 -13.73
CA ARG A 51 3.75 -9.51 -14.33
C ARG A 51 5.01 -9.30 -13.49
N TYR A 52 5.37 -10.37 -12.78
CA TYR A 52 6.69 -10.73 -12.27
C TYR A 52 7.35 -9.83 -11.20
N GLY A 53 7.52 -10.42 -10.01
CA GLY A 53 8.76 -10.29 -9.24
C GLY A 53 8.78 -9.24 -8.14
N ASN A 54 9.40 -9.62 -7.02
CA ASN A 54 9.68 -8.84 -5.81
C ASN A 54 10.60 -7.61 -6.02
N GLY A 55 10.35 -6.77 -7.04
CA GLY A 55 11.26 -5.67 -7.41
C GLY A 55 10.92 -4.29 -6.82
N LEU A 56 9.75 -4.10 -6.19
CA LEU A 56 9.32 -2.76 -5.75
C LEU A 56 9.86 -2.35 -4.37
N PHE A 57 10.36 -3.31 -3.58
CA PHE A 57 10.78 -3.07 -2.18
C PHE A 57 12.05 -3.83 -1.79
N ALA A 58 12.80 -4.35 -2.77
CA ALA A 58 14.08 -5.01 -2.55
C ALA A 58 15.24 -4.02 -2.79
#